data_AF-A0A5C8S8Y4-F1
#
_entry.id   AF-A0A5C8S8Y4-F1
#
_cell.length_a   1.000
_cell.length_b   1.000
_cell.length_c   1.000
_cell.angle_alpha   90.00
_cell.angle_beta   90.00
_cell.angle_gamma   90.00
#
_symmetry.space_group_name_H-M   'P 1'
#
loop_
_entity.id
_entity.type
_entity.pdbx_description
1 polymer ?
#
loop_
_entity_poly.entity_id
_entity_poly.type
_entity_poly.pdbx_seq_one_letter_code
_entity_poly.pdbx_strand_id
1 'polypeptide(L)' 'PAAAPEPAPDGDVFTKIERLAELHGRGVLTEAEFADKKAELLSRI' A
#
# COMPACT_ATOMS: atom_id res chain seq x y z
N PRO A 1 6.26 -17.98 -22.99
CA PRO A 1 5.02 -17.54 -22.33
C PRO A 1 5.23 -17.40 -20.82
N ALA A 2 5.22 -16.16 -20.30
CA ALA A 2 5.31 -15.89 -18.88
C ALA A 2 4.00 -15.22 -18.45
N ALA A 3 3.11 -16.00 -17.83
CA ALA A 3 2.01 -15.44 -17.06
C ALA A 3 2.62 -14.84 -15.79
N ALA A 4 2.54 -13.52 -15.65
CA ALA A 4 2.84 -12.86 -14.39
C ALA A 4 1.88 -13.43 -13.34
N PRO A 5 2.36 -13.84 -12.15
CA PRO A 5 1.48 -14.29 -11.09
C PRO A 5 0.53 -13.14 -10.76
N GLU A 6 -0.77 -13.39 -10.89
CA GLU A 6 -1.81 -12.48 -10.42
C GLU A 6 -1.52 -12.20 -8.94
N PRO A 7 -1.21 -10.96 -8.54
CA PRO A 7 -0.92 -10.67 -7.15
C PRO A 7 -2.19 -11.00 -6.37
N ALA A 8 -2.06 -11.96 -5.45
CA ALA A 8 -3.11 -12.24 -4.49
C ALA A 8 -3.50 -10.91 -3.83
N PRO A 9 -4.80 -10.61 -3.70
CA PRO A 9 -5.29 -9.29 -3.29
C PRO A 9 -4.70 -8.84 -1.94
N ASP A 10 -4.40 -9.80 -1.08
CA ASP A 10 -3.78 -9.63 0.23
C ASP A 10 -2.30 -9.19 0.13
N GLY A 11 -1.53 -9.75 -0.80
CA GLY A 11 -0.12 -9.35 -1.03
C GLY A 11 0.01 -7.93 -1.61
N ASP A 12 -0.96 -7.50 -2.38
CA ASP A 12 -0.99 -6.17 -2.99
C ASP A 12 -1.27 -5.06 -1.96
N VAL A 13 -2.08 -5.36 -0.93
CA VAL A 13 -2.38 -4.46 0.21
C VAL A 13 -1.11 -4.12 0.99
N PHE A 14 -0.31 -5.11 1.38
CA PHE A 14 0.94 -4.86 2.09
C PHE A 14 1.96 -4.11 1.22
N THR A 15 2.06 -4.47 -0.06
CA THR A 15 2.93 -3.78 -1.04
C THR A 15 2.54 -2.29 -1.18
N LYS A 16 1.24 -1.98 -1.17
CA LYS A 16 0.73 -0.59 -1.20
C LYS A 16 1.05 0.16 0.10
N ILE A 17 0.93 -0.48 1.26
CA ILE A 17 1.29 0.14 2.55
C ILE A 17 2.79 0.46 2.59
N GLU A 18 3.64 -0.41 2.05
CA GLU A 18 5.10 -0.18 1.98
C GLU A 18 5.43 1.03 1.08
N ARG A 19 4.83 1.11 -0.11
CA ARG A 19 4.96 2.29 -0.98
C ARG A 19 4.45 3.58 -0.34
N LEU A 20 3.36 3.50 0.41
CA LEU A 20 2.83 4.65 1.15
C LEU A 20 3.81 5.12 2.23
N ALA A 21 4.49 4.19 2.92
CA ALA A 21 5.49 4.52 3.93
C ALA A 21 6.73 5.18 3.31
N GLU A 22 7.18 4.70 2.13
CA GLU A 22 8.25 5.35 1.38
C GLU A 22 7.88 6.77 0.95
N LEU A 23 6.66 6.97 0.43
CA LEU A 23 6.17 8.29 0.02
C LEU A 23 6.05 9.26 1.21
N HIS A 24 5.61 8.76 2.36
CA HIS A 24 5.57 9.52 3.61
C HIS A 24 6.97 9.89 4.11
N GLY A 25 7.92 8.93 4.11
CA GLY A 25 9.32 9.18 4.48
C GLY A 25 10.02 10.19 3.56
N ARG A 26 9.56 10.32 2.31
CA ARG A 26 10.01 11.33 1.35
C ARG A 26 9.30 12.68 1.50
N GLY A 27 8.34 12.80 2.42
CA GLY A 27 7.55 14.02 2.64
C GLY A 27 6.53 14.30 1.53
N VAL A 28 6.22 13.32 0.69
CA VAL A 28 5.23 13.45 -0.40
C VAL A 28 3.80 13.39 0.13
N LEU A 29 3.61 12.69 1.25
CA LEU A 29 2.35 12.52 1.95
C LEU A 29 2.52 13.04 3.37
N THR A 30 1.44 13.56 3.96
CA THR A 30 1.41 13.88 5.38
C THR A 30 1.10 12.63 6.20
N GLU A 31 1.39 12.67 7.50
CA GLU A 31 1.10 11.57 8.42
C GLU A 31 -0.40 11.21 8.44
N ALA A 32 -1.26 12.22 8.31
CA ALA A 32 -2.72 12.04 8.22
C ALA A 32 -3.14 11.27 6.96
N GLU A 33 -2.61 11.65 5.79
CA GLU A 33 -2.88 10.97 4.51
C GLU A 33 -2.36 9.54 4.51
N PHE A 34 -1.19 9.30 5.12
CA PHE A 34 -0.63 7.97 5.28
C PHE A 34 -1.49 7.10 6.19
N ALA A 35 -1.92 7.62 7.34
CA ALA A 35 -2.75 6.89 8.30
C ALA A 35 -4.12 6.52 7.73
N ASP A 36 -4.76 7.45 7.03
CA ASP A 36 -6.07 7.25 6.39
C ASP A 36 -6.00 6.15 5.31
N LYS A 37 -5.04 6.25 4.37
CA LYS A 37 -4.85 5.24 3.32
C LYS A 37 -4.44 3.88 3.87
N LYS A 38 -3.61 3.84 4.91
CA LYS A 38 -3.22 2.59 5.58
C LYS A 38 -4.44 1.93 6.23
N ALA A 39 -5.30 2.71 6.88
CA ALA A 39 -6.54 2.21 7.50
C ALA A 39 -7.53 1.69 6.44
N GLU A 40 -7.71 2.40 5.33
CA GLU A 40 -8.56 1.94 4.21
C GLU A 40 -8.07 0.60 3.64
N LEU A 41 -6.76 0.50 3.39
CA LEU A 41 -6.13 -0.70 2.86
C LEU A 41 -6.23 -1.89 3.82
N LEU A 42 -6.06 -1.66 5.13
CA LEU A 42 -6.23 -2.68 6.18
C LEU A 42 -7.69 -3.06 6.41
N SER A 43 -8.66 -2.23 6.02
CA SER A 43 -10.09 -2.56 6.16
C SER A 43 -10.61 -3.45 5.02
N ARG A 44 -9.75 -3.71 4.01
CA ARG A 44 -10.10 -4.41 2.76
C ARG A 44 -9.67 -5.88 2.73
N ILE A 45 -9.02 -6.35 3.79
CA ILE A 45 -8.70 -7.74 4.13
C ILE A 45 -9.79 -8.32 5.03
#